data_AF-A0A4V1NUX3-F1
#
_entry.id   AF-A0A4V1NUX3-F1
#
_cell.length_a   1.000
_cell.length_b   1.000
_cell.length_c   1.000
_cell.angle_alpha   90.00
_cell.angle_beta   90.00
_cell.angle_gamma   90.00
#
_symmetry.space_group_name_H-M   'P 1'
#
loop_
_entity.id
_entity.type
_entity.pdbx_description
1 polymer ?
#
loop_
_entity_poly.entity_id
_entity_poly.type
_entity_poly.pdbx_seq_one_letter_code
_entity_poly.pdbx_strand_id
1 'polypeptide(L)'
;MTLIVRDRSTDGTLAPPAVNYLDNIPEDVLFYREHCQLHPSAIYNRSLEKIARAFCSVTKEYFLETDNLRRDKDAALDVSQLLDYQVHFLRTMQEYLDELWLILKTLIDPKLASKSSEFTEQYVLDNKLPGAKSFQEAIRDYKSTLRIANKLKHQQCFLRVVAAWFGRDVHLGYCLEEPDTNGILGPSPEVHPDQGAFSFARDLTWHMANVYRGSDKLINAVQKVLSAKGISLPKTKVADHLQWDAAITELGKIPMAYFPKEMRKPIAKFNLDDSSQILKIKLPYQMAVQVPYPNRVGYLFTPHKHSLSCRLPLL
;
A
#
# COMPACT_ATOMS: atom_id res chain seq x y z
N MET A 1 -7.61 -3.64 17.75
CA MET A 1 -8.07 -2.63 16.78
C MET A 1 -7.17 -1.41 16.93
N THR A 2 -6.45 -1.01 15.89
CA THR A 2 -5.60 0.19 15.92
C THR A 2 -6.39 1.37 15.39
N LEU A 3 -6.41 2.47 16.15
CA LEU A 3 -6.94 3.75 15.72
C LEU A 3 -5.75 4.69 15.52
N ILE A 4 -5.54 5.15 14.28
CA ILE A 4 -4.55 6.17 13.96
C ILE A 4 -5.31 7.49 13.78
N VAL A 5 -4.86 8.54 14.46
CA VAL A 5 -5.44 9.88 14.37
C VAL A 5 -4.36 10.83 13.90
N ARG A 6 -4.68 11.63 12.87
CA ARG A 6 -3.86 12.74 12.38
C ARG A 6 -4.68 14.01 12.45
N ASP A 7 -4.09 15.06 12.99
CA ASP A 7 -4.79 16.31 13.26
C ASP A 7 -3.89 17.49 12.89
N ARG A 8 -4.34 18.32 11.93
CA ARG A 8 -3.55 19.50 11.48
C ARG A 8 -3.24 20.48 12.61
N SER A 9 -4.09 20.59 13.63
CA SER A 9 -3.84 21.49 14.75
C SER A 9 -2.61 21.06 15.56
N THR A 10 -2.46 19.75 15.81
CA THR A 10 -1.40 19.18 16.66
C THR A 10 -0.20 18.64 15.87
N ASP A 11 -0.42 18.06 14.71
CA ASP A 11 0.59 17.48 13.82
C ASP A 11 1.06 18.46 12.74
N GLY A 12 0.23 19.43 12.38
CA GLY A 12 0.48 20.35 11.27
C GLY A 12 0.20 19.76 9.88
N THR A 13 -0.11 18.47 9.79
CA THR A 13 -0.34 17.77 8.53
C THR A 13 -1.20 16.52 8.74
N LEU A 14 -1.89 16.06 7.68
CA LEU A 14 -2.55 14.76 7.66
C LEU A 14 -1.62 13.61 7.23
N ALA A 15 -0.38 13.93 6.81
CA ALA A 15 0.61 12.92 6.41
C ALA A 15 0.96 11.95 7.55
N PRO A 16 1.48 10.74 7.25
CA PRO A 16 1.81 9.74 8.25
C PRO A 16 2.83 10.24 9.29
N PRO A 17 2.79 9.73 10.54
CA PRO A 17 3.47 10.33 11.68
C PRO A 17 4.98 10.54 11.52
N ALA A 18 5.68 9.72 10.73
CA ALA A 18 7.13 9.82 10.61
C ALA A 18 7.63 11.18 10.09
N VAL A 19 6.82 11.92 9.33
CA VAL A 19 7.14 13.29 8.90
C VAL A 19 7.41 14.23 10.08
N ASN A 20 6.79 13.99 11.25
CA ASN A 20 6.95 14.82 12.45
C ASN A 20 8.18 14.49 13.29
N TYR A 21 8.91 13.42 12.95
CA TYR A 21 9.95 12.87 13.82
C TYR A 21 11.30 12.73 13.13
N LEU A 22 11.33 12.31 11.86
CA LEU A 22 12.58 11.90 11.21
C LEU A 22 13.58 13.04 11.02
N ASP A 23 13.12 14.29 10.95
CA ASP A 23 14.00 15.47 10.84
C ASP A 23 14.63 15.86 12.19
N ASN A 24 14.10 15.35 13.30
CA ASN A 24 14.57 15.66 14.65
C ASN A 24 15.55 14.61 15.19
N ILE A 25 16.00 13.68 14.35
CA ILE A 25 17.02 12.70 14.76
C ILE A 25 18.36 13.45 14.80
N PRO A 26 19.10 13.41 15.94
CA PRO A 26 20.39 14.10 16.02
C PRO A 26 21.41 13.58 15.00
N GLU A 27 22.20 14.48 14.40
CA GLU A 27 23.18 14.12 13.35
C GLU A 27 24.30 13.20 13.88
N ASP A 28 24.64 13.25 15.17
CA ASP A 28 25.70 12.43 15.78
C ASP A 28 25.33 10.93 15.90
N VAL A 29 24.07 10.59 15.71
CA VAL A 29 23.59 9.19 15.69
C VAL A 29 23.13 8.72 14.31
N LEU A 30 23.32 9.58 13.30
CA LEU A 30 22.96 9.33 11.92
C LEU A 30 24.22 9.05 11.09
N PHE A 31 24.18 7.95 10.35
CA PHE A 31 25.27 7.47 9.51
C PHE A 31 24.87 7.41 8.03
N TYR A 32 23.89 8.21 7.60
CA TYR A 32 23.39 8.17 6.21
C TYR A 32 24.48 8.49 5.20
N ARG A 33 25.42 9.38 5.52
CA ARG A 33 26.53 9.76 4.62
C ARG A 33 27.50 8.60 4.42
N GLU A 34 27.84 7.91 5.50
CA GLU A 34 28.72 6.74 5.51
C GLU A 34 28.08 5.55 4.78
N HIS A 35 26.75 5.48 4.77
CA HIS A 35 25.99 4.51 3.96
C HIS A 35 25.71 4.95 2.52
N CYS A 36 26.20 6.13 2.11
CA CYS A 36 25.90 6.76 0.81
C CYS A 36 24.38 6.87 0.53
N GLN A 37 23.60 7.16 1.57
CA GLN A 37 22.15 7.34 1.52
C GLN A 37 21.78 8.81 1.70
N LEU A 38 20.52 9.13 1.42
CA LEU A 38 19.93 10.40 1.78
C LEU A 38 19.61 10.44 3.28
N HIS A 39 19.43 11.65 3.81
CA HIS A 39 18.92 11.83 5.18
C HIS A 39 17.57 11.10 5.35
N PRO A 40 17.28 10.48 6.51
CA PRO A 40 16.02 9.78 6.78
C PRO A 40 14.75 10.54 6.41
N SER A 41 14.67 11.82 6.79
CA SER A 41 13.52 12.68 6.46
C SER A 41 13.35 12.84 4.94
N ALA A 42 14.47 12.97 4.20
CA ALA A 42 14.46 13.08 2.74
C ALA A 42 14.06 11.77 2.05
N ILE A 43 14.54 10.61 2.53
CA ILE A 43 14.09 9.29 2.03
C ILE A 43 12.57 9.18 2.18
N TYR A 44 12.08 9.47 3.38
CA TYR A 44 10.67 9.32 3.71
C TYR A 44 9.76 10.26 2.90
N ASN A 45 10.10 11.55 2.84
CA ASN A 45 9.30 12.53 2.11
C ASN A 45 9.23 12.23 0.61
N ARG A 46 10.36 11.83 0.00
CA ARG A 46 10.37 11.39 -1.41
C ARG A 46 9.48 10.16 -1.63
N SER A 47 9.48 9.22 -0.69
CA SER A 47 8.60 8.06 -0.74
C SER A 47 7.12 8.44 -0.71
N LEU A 48 6.74 9.32 0.23
CA LEU A 48 5.36 9.79 0.35
C LEU A 48 4.88 10.51 -0.91
N GLU A 49 5.74 11.33 -1.53
CA GLU A 49 5.40 11.98 -2.80
C GLU A 49 5.17 10.97 -3.92
N LYS A 50 6.04 9.95 -4.06
CA LYS A 50 5.85 8.88 -5.04
C LYS A 50 4.52 8.16 -4.82
N ILE A 51 4.24 7.77 -3.58
CA ILE A 51 2.99 7.10 -3.20
C ILE A 51 1.79 7.98 -3.53
N ALA A 52 1.80 9.24 -3.12
CA ALA A 52 0.69 10.16 -3.35
C ALA A 52 0.39 10.33 -4.84
N ARG A 53 1.43 10.49 -5.69
CA ARG A 53 1.27 10.60 -7.14
C ARG A 53 0.70 9.31 -7.74
N ALA A 54 1.30 8.16 -7.42
CA ALA A 54 0.84 6.87 -7.93
C ALA A 54 -0.61 6.57 -7.51
N PHE A 55 -0.94 6.84 -6.25
CA PHE A 55 -2.30 6.70 -5.71
C PHE A 55 -3.30 7.63 -6.42
N CYS A 56 -2.95 8.89 -6.62
CA CYS A 56 -3.82 9.84 -7.34
C CYS A 56 -4.04 9.40 -8.80
N SER A 57 -3.03 8.87 -9.48
CA SER A 57 -3.17 8.38 -10.85
C SER A 57 -4.14 7.20 -10.93
N VAL A 58 -3.95 6.18 -10.09
CA VAL A 58 -4.80 4.98 -10.12
C VAL A 58 -6.23 5.28 -9.67
N THR A 59 -6.43 6.16 -8.68
CA THR A 59 -7.78 6.53 -8.21
C THR A 59 -8.57 7.33 -9.22
N LYS A 60 -7.94 8.31 -9.88
CA LYS A 60 -8.58 9.08 -10.96
C LYS A 60 -9.06 8.17 -12.08
N GLU A 61 -8.20 7.27 -12.53
CA GLU A 61 -8.52 6.30 -13.58
C GLU A 61 -9.60 5.32 -13.11
N TYR A 62 -9.54 4.85 -11.86
CA TYR A 62 -10.55 3.97 -11.27
C TYR A 62 -11.94 4.63 -11.29
N PHE A 63 -12.04 5.91 -10.93
CA PHE A 63 -13.31 6.65 -10.98
C PHE A 63 -13.79 6.86 -12.41
N LEU A 64 -12.89 7.23 -13.33
CA LEU A 64 -13.22 7.40 -14.75
C LEU A 64 -13.83 6.11 -15.34
N GLU A 65 -13.15 4.98 -15.16
CA GLU A 65 -13.61 3.69 -15.69
C GLU A 65 -14.88 3.18 -15.02
N THR A 66 -15.02 3.41 -13.72
CA THR A 66 -16.28 3.10 -12.99
C THR A 66 -17.45 3.89 -13.56
N ASP A 67 -17.26 5.19 -13.84
CA ASP A 67 -18.31 6.05 -14.39
C ASP A 67 -18.65 5.71 -15.84
N ASN A 68 -17.65 5.38 -16.66
CA ASN A 68 -17.85 4.92 -18.03
C ASN A 68 -18.75 3.68 -18.07
N LEU A 69 -18.42 2.65 -17.28
CA LEU A 69 -19.19 1.40 -17.19
C LEU A 69 -20.56 1.56 -16.54
N ARG A 70 -20.74 2.58 -15.69
CA ARG A 70 -22.05 2.92 -15.11
C ARG A 70 -22.97 3.54 -16.17
N ARG A 71 -22.44 4.38 -17.07
CA ARG A 71 -23.20 5.04 -18.15
C ARG A 71 -23.54 4.08 -19.28
N ASP A 72 -22.60 3.22 -19.64
CA ASP A 72 -22.78 2.22 -20.69
C ASP A 72 -22.25 0.85 -20.21
N LYS A 73 -23.18 -0.07 -19.93
CA LYS A 73 -22.84 -1.41 -19.44
C LYS A 73 -22.26 -2.32 -20.52
N ASP A 74 -22.41 -1.93 -21.78
CA ASP A 74 -21.93 -2.68 -22.93
C ASP A 74 -20.73 -2.00 -23.59
N ALA A 75 -20.23 -0.91 -22.99
CA ALA A 75 -18.97 -0.30 -23.36
C ALA A 75 -17.84 -1.33 -23.33
N ALA A 76 -16.95 -1.23 -24.32
CA ALA A 76 -15.74 -2.03 -24.33
C ALA A 76 -14.93 -1.75 -23.06
N LEU A 77 -14.53 -2.80 -22.36
CA LEU A 77 -13.77 -2.71 -21.12
C LEU A 77 -12.29 -2.42 -21.45
N ASP A 78 -11.97 -1.21 -21.93
CA ASP A 78 -10.57 -0.79 -22.12
C ASP A 78 -10.04 -0.11 -20.86
N VAL A 79 -9.53 -0.92 -19.95
CA VAL A 79 -9.01 -0.47 -18.64
C VAL A 79 -7.49 -0.65 -18.55
N SER A 80 -6.81 -0.70 -19.70
CA SER A 80 -5.36 -0.93 -19.78
C SER A 80 -4.58 0.07 -18.93
N GLN A 81 -4.94 1.36 -19.02
CA GLN A 81 -4.33 2.44 -18.24
C GLN A 81 -4.56 2.29 -16.73
N LEU A 82 -5.76 1.86 -16.30
CA LEU A 82 -6.06 1.58 -14.89
C LEU A 82 -5.15 0.47 -14.35
N LEU A 83 -4.98 -0.60 -15.12
CA LEU A 83 -4.12 -1.72 -14.72
C LEU A 83 -2.65 -1.30 -14.65
N ASP A 84 -2.16 -0.50 -15.61
CA ASP A 84 -0.80 0.03 -15.60
C ASP A 84 -0.55 0.91 -14.37
N TYR A 85 -1.50 1.79 -14.03
CA TYR A 85 -1.40 2.61 -12.81
C TYR A 85 -1.47 1.77 -11.54
N GLN A 86 -2.26 0.70 -11.51
CA GLN A 86 -2.28 -0.23 -10.37
C GLN A 86 -0.95 -0.98 -10.22
N VAL A 87 -0.37 -1.47 -11.31
CA VAL A 87 0.96 -2.11 -11.29
C VAL A 87 2.01 -1.13 -10.77
N HIS A 88 1.99 0.12 -11.25
CA HIS A 88 2.90 1.15 -10.78
C HIS A 88 2.70 1.43 -9.29
N PHE A 89 1.46 1.60 -8.83
CA PHE A 89 1.13 1.81 -7.42
C PHE A 89 1.61 0.66 -6.53
N LEU A 90 1.36 -0.60 -6.90
CA LEU A 90 1.82 -1.78 -6.15
C LEU A 90 3.35 -1.84 -6.05
N ARG A 91 4.07 -1.47 -7.11
CA ARG A 91 5.54 -1.37 -7.09
C ARG A 91 6.01 -0.26 -6.16
N THR A 92 5.39 0.91 -6.21
CA THR A 92 5.68 2.02 -5.28
C THR A 92 5.43 1.63 -3.82
N MET A 93 4.38 0.84 -3.55
CA MET A 93 4.11 0.32 -2.20
C MET A 93 5.18 -0.65 -1.71
N GLN A 94 5.78 -1.44 -2.61
CA GLN A 94 6.91 -2.30 -2.28
C GLN A 94 8.18 -1.48 -2.02
N GLU A 95 8.50 -0.53 -2.90
CA GLU A 95 9.62 0.41 -2.73
C GLU A 95 9.54 1.16 -1.40
N TYR A 96 8.34 1.60 -1.00
CA TYR A 96 8.13 2.23 0.30
C TYR A 96 8.61 1.37 1.47
N LEU A 97 8.27 0.07 1.50
CA LEU A 97 8.72 -0.81 2.58
C LEU A 97 10.24 -0.98 2.59
N ASP A 98 10.87 -1.05 1.42
CA ASP A 98 12.33 -1.12 1.29
C ASP A 98 12.98 0.19 1.77
N GLU A 99 12.37 1.34 1.47
CA GLU A 99 12.80 2.66 1.92
C GLU A 99 12.67 2.82 3.46
N LEU A 100 11.68 2.19 4.12
CA LEU A 100 11.63 2.14 5.60
C LEU A 100 12.84 1.41 6.19
N TRP A 101 13.29 0.31 5.56
CA TRP A 101 14.49 -0.39 5.98
C TRP A 101 15.76 0.42 5.72
N LEU A 102 15.81 1.19 4.63
CA LEU A 102 16.92 2.10 4.36
C LEU A 102 17.04 3.16 5.45
N ILE A 103 15.92 3.72 5.93
CA ILE A 103 15.91 4.65 7.06
C ILE A 103 16.52 3.98 8.31
N LEU A 104 16.11 2.77 8.66
CA LEU A 104 16.68 2.05 9.80
C LEU A 104 18.18 1.78 9.64
N LYS A 105 18.63 1.46 8.43
CA LYS A 105 20.06 1.26 8.13
C LYS A 105 20.90 2.50 8.45
N THR A 106 20.38 3.71 8.26
CA THR A 106 21.10 4.95 8.58
C THR A 106 21.43 5.11 10.06
N LEU A 107 20.81 4.35 10.96
CA LEU A 107 21.07 4.41 12.42
C LEU A 107 22.18 3.46 12.89
N ILE A 108 22.79 2.73 11.97
CA ILE A 108 23.85 1.76 12.25
C ILE A 108 25.18 2.38 11.85
N ASP A 109 26.12 2.50 12.79
CA ASP A 109 27.48 2.92 12.46
C ASP A 109 28.15 1.82 11.61
N PRO A 110 28.50 2.10 10.34
CA PRO A 110 29.14 1.09 9.50
C PRO A 110 30.51 0.65 10.03
N LYS A 111 31.20 1.47 10.84
CA LYS A 111 32.50 1.11 11.44
C LYS A 111 32.35 0.09 12.57
N LEU A 112 31.18 0.07 13.22
CA LEU A 112 30.86 -0.86 14.30
C LEU A 112 30.02 -2.06 13.81
N ALA A 113 29.63 -2.07 12.54
CA ALA A 113 28.86 -3.15 11.96
C ALA A 113 29.67 -4.44 11.93
N SER A 114 29.09 -5.50 12.51
CA SER A 114 29.75 -6.81 12.62
C SER A 114 29.53 -7.69 11.38
N LYS A 115 28.55 -7.34 10.54
CA LYS A 115 28.13 -8.14 9.39
C LYS A 115 27.83 -7.24 8.19
N SER A 116 28.25 -7.70 7.01
CA SER A 116 27.83 -7.17 5.71
C SER A 116 26.79 -8.13 5.12
N SER A 117 25.64 -7.58 4.74
CA SER A 117 24.58 -8.32 4.06
C SER A 117 24.16 -7.50 2.85
N GLU A 118 23.90 -8.17 1.72
CA GLU A 118 23.51 -7.53 0.46
C GLU A 118 22.15 -6.83 0.58
N PHE A 119 21.19 -7.49 1.26
CA PHE A 119 19.85 -6.95 1.47
C PHE A 119 19.79 -6.06 2.71
N THR A 120 19.23 -4.86 2.56
CA THR A 120 19.10 -3.85 3.63
C THR A 120 18.38 -4.38 4.87
N GLU A 121 17.26 -5.08 4.71
CA GLU A 121 16.53 -5.69 5.84
C GLU A 121 17.43 -6.66 6.61
N GLN A 122 18.11 -7.56 5.90
CA GLN A 122 18.98 -8.55 6.51
C GLN A 122 20.15 -7.87 7.21
N TYR A 123 20.75 -6.84 6.61
CA TYR A 123 21.81 -6.03 7.21
C TYR A 123 21.39 -5.41 8.55
N VAL A 124 20.19 -4.83 8.61
CA VAL A 124 19.65 -4.20 9.83
C VAL A 124 19.41 -5.25 10.93
N LEU A 125 18.85 -6.41 10.58
CA LEU A 125 18.59 -7.50 11.52
C LEU A 125 19.88 -8.15 12.03
N ASP A 126 20.84 -8.38 11.15
CA ASP A 126 22.14 -8.99 11.43
C ASP A 126 22.98 -8.16 12.38
N ASN A 127 22.92 -6.83 12.22
CA ASN A 127 23.56 -5.88 13.13
C ASN A 127 22.72 -5.56 14.37
N LYS A 128 21.64 -6.32 14.62
CA LYS A 128 20.85 -6.32 15.86
C LYS A 128 20.34 -4.93 16.26
N LEU A 129 19.95 -4.10 15.29
CA LEU A 129 19.45 -2.76 15.57
C LEU A 129 18.24 -2.85 16.53
N PRO A 130 18.22 -2.09 17.65
CA PRO A 130 17.12 -2.11 18.60
C PRO A 130 15.77 -1.87 17.93
N GLY A 131 14.78 -2.71 18.22
CA GLY A 131 13.44 -2.60 17.65
C GLY A 131 13.26 -3.17 16.23
N ALA A 132 14.33 -3.53 15.51
CA ALA A 132 14.24 -4.03 14.13
C ALA A 132 13.40 -5.31 13.99
N LYS A 133 13.55 -6.27 14.91
CA LYS A 133 12.72 -7.51 14.90
C LYS A 133 11.24 -7.20 15.10
N SER A 134 10.91 -6.35 16.07
CA SER A 134 9.52 -5.92 16.28
C SER A 134 8.96 -5.17 15.08
N PHE A 135 9.77 -4.38 14.38
CA PHE A 135 9.38 -3.72 13.14
C PHE A 135 9.09 -4.74 12.04
N GLN A 136 10.00 -5.71 11.82
CA GLN A 136 9.83 -6.80 10.86
C GLN A 136 8.51 -7.54 11.07
N GLU A 137 8.26 -7.98 12.31
CA GLU A 137 7.02 -8.68 12.69
C GLU A 137 5.79 -7.81 12.44
N ALA A 138 5.87 -6.51 12.73
CA ALA A 138 4.74 -5.60 12.60
C ALA A 138 4.35 -5.32 11.14
N ILE A 139 5.28 -5.42 10.18
CA ILE A 139 5.00 -5.20 8.75
C ILE A 139 4.92 -6.50 7.93
N ARG A 140 5.29 -7.65 8.52
CA ARG A 140 5.38 -8.96 7.84
C ARG A 140 4.12 -9.30 7.04
N ASP A 141 2.97 -9.19 7.68
CA ASP A 141 1.69 -9.58 7.07
C ASP A 141 1.29 -8.66 5.92
N TYR A 142 1.74 -7.40 5.94
CA TYR A 142 1.52 -6.49 4.83
C TYR A 142 2.53 -6.73 3.70
N LYS A 143 3.80 -6.94 4.04
CA LYS A 143 4.84 -7.31 3.07
C LYS A 143 4.46 -8.54 2.25
N SER A 144 3.80 -9.53 2.87
CA SER A 144 3.33 -10.73 2.15
C SER A 144 2.23 -10.42 1.13
N THR A 145 1.38 -9.41 1.36
CA THR A 145 0.37 -8.99 0.37
C THR A 145 1.00 -8.36 -0.88
N LEU A 146 2.19 -7.78 -0.76
CA LEU A 146 2.91 -7.15 -1.88
C LEU A 146 3.69 -8.15 -2.75
N ARG A 147 3.59 -9.47 -2.50
CA ARG A 147 4.16 -10.51 -3.38
C ARG A 147 3.65 -10.41 -4.81
N ILE A 148 2.45 -9.85 -5.00
CA ILE A 148 1.89 -9.53 -6.32
C ILE A 148 2.85 -8.69 -7.18
N ALA A 149 3.51 -7.67 -6.60
CA ALA A 149 4.45 -6.80 -7.32
C ALA A 149 5.71 -7.56 -7.76
N ASN A 150 6.21 -8.48 -6.92
CA ASN A 150 7.34 -9.35 -7.28
C ASN A 150 6.99 -10.29 -8.44
N LYS A 151 5.81 -10.90 -8.44
CA LYS A 151 5.36 -11.76 -9.55
C LYS A 151 5.21 -10.98 -10.85
N LEU A 152 4.58 -9.81 -10.80
CA LEU A 152 4.46 -8.89 -11.94
C LEU A 152 5.84 -8.47 -12.50
N LYS A 153 6.88 -8.41 -11.66
CA LYS A 153 8.25 -8.05 -12.08
C LYS A 153 9.03 -9.23 -12.65
N HIS A 154 8.89 -10.42 -12.08
CA HIS A 154 9.83 -11.54 -12.32
C HIS A 154 9.23 -12.74 -13.06
N GLN A 155 7.90 -12.87 -13.11
CA GLN A 155 7.23 -14.10 -13.59
C GLN A 155 6.35 -13.88 -14.82
N GLN A 156 6.49 -12.73 -15.49
CA GLN A 156 5.68 -12.37 -16.68
C GLN A 156 4.17 -12.45 -16.44
N CYS A 157 3.74 -12.35 -15.17
CA CYS A 157 2.34 -12.25 -14.80
C CYS A 157 1.78 -10.88 -15.22
N PHE A 158 0.47 -10.80 -15.36
CA PHE A 158 -0.23 -9.54 -15.63
C PHE A 158 -1.49 -9.45 -14.78
N LEU A 159 -1.99 -8.23 -14.60
CA LEU A 159 -3.27 -8.00 -13.94
C LEU A 159 -4.40 -8.17 -14.94
N ARG A 160 -5.49 -8.81 -14.52
CA ARG A 160 -6.74 -8.88 -15.27
C ARG A 160 -7.84 -8.19 -14.51
N VAL A 161 -8.57 -7.31 -15.18
CA VAL A 161 -9.72 -6.63 -14.61
C VAL A 161 -10.91 -7.58 -14.45
N VAL A 162 -11.69 -7.33 -13.41
CA VAL A 162 -13.00 -7.92 -13.18
C VAL A 162 -14.00 -6.80 -12.93
N ALA A 163 -15.11 -6.79 -13.66
CA ALA A 163 -16.22 -5.87 -13.44
C ALA A 163 -17.44 -6.66 -12.96
N ALA A 164 -18.04 -6.26 -11.85
CA ALA A 164 -19.22 -6.89 -11.29
C ALA A 164 -20.33 -5.86 -11.13
N TRP A 165 -21.51 -6.13 -11.69
CA TRP A 165 -22.65 -5.23 -11.65
C TRP A 165 -23.64 -5.66 -10.57
N PHE A 166 -23.95 -4.72 -9.67
CA PHE A 166 -24.92 -4.85 -8.59
C PHE A 166 -26.09 -3.90 -8.88
N GLY A 167 -27.01 -4.34 -9.74
CA GLY A 167 -28.10 -3.49 -10.22
C GLY A 167 -27.62 -2.39 -11.17
N ARG A 168 -27.60 -1.13 -10.71
CA ARG A 168 -27.07 0.03 -11.47
C ARG A 168 -25.62 0.35 -11.13
N ASP A 169 -25.09 -0.21 -10.06
CA ASP A 169 -23.70 0.00 -9.66
C ASP A 169 -22.78 -1.03 -10.31
N VAL A 170 -21.51 -0.63 -10.46
CA VAL A 170 -20.43 -1.45 -10.96
C VAL A 170 -19.28 -1.41 -9.96
N HIS A 171 -18.78 -2.58 -9.57
CA HIS A 171 -17.60 -2.74 -8.74
C HIS A 171 -16.48 -3.26 -9.63
N LEU A 172 -15.40 -2.49 -9.73
CA LEU A 172 -14.19 -2.92 -10.40
C LEU A 172 -13.21 -3.55 -9.42
N GLY A 173 -12.55 -4.58 -9.90
CA GLY A 173 -11.44 -5.23 -9.23
C GLY A 173 -10.49 -5.87 -10.23
N TYR A 174 -9.56 -6.65 -9.72
CA TYR A 174 -8.58 -7.33 -10.54
C TYR A 174 -8.07 -8.61 -9.88
N CYS A 175 -7.55 -9.52 -10.68
CA CYS A 175 -6.74 -10.64 -10.22
C CYS A 175 -5.35 -10.59 -10.85
N LEU A 176 -4.39 -11.25 -10.21
CA LEU A 176 -3.09 -11.51 -10.79
C LEU A 176 -3.21 -12.81 -11.55
N GLU A 177 -2.94 -12.77 -12.84
CA GLU A 177 -3.00 -13.93 -13.71
C GLU A 177 -1.62 -14.56 -13.89
N GLU A 178 -1.56 -15.88 -13.78
CA GLU A 178 -0.37 -16.66 -14.11
C GLU A 178 -0.78 -18.00 -14.77
N PRO A 179 0.09 -18.58 -15.62
CA PRO A 179 -0.15 -19.91 -16.16
C PRO A 179 0.00 -20.98 -15.07
N ASP A 180 -0.89 -21.97 -15.07
CA ASP A 180 -0.74 -23.17 -14.25
C ASP A 180 0.24 -24.18 -14.88
N THR A 181 0.40 -25.34 -14.25
CA THR A 181 1.26 -26.44 -14.75
C THR A 181 0.84 -26.99 -16.11
N ASN A 182 -0.39 -26.71 -16.56
CA ASN A 182 -0.92 -27.10 -17.87
C ASN A 182 -0.90 -25.94 -18.87
N GLY A 183 -0.33 -24.79 -18.52
CA GLY A 183 -0.31 -23.58 -19.36
C GLY A 183 -1.65 -22.85 -19.42
N ILE A 184 -2.62 -23.20 -18.57
CA ILE A 184 -3.93 -22.55 -18.48
C ILE A 184 -3.76 -21.28 -17.65
N LEU A 185 -4.15 -20.15 -18.21
CA LEU A 185 -4.11 -18.88 -17.50
C LEU A 185 -5.26 -18.76 -16.51
N GLY A 186 -4.97 -18.28 -15.30
CA GLY A 186 -5.99 -18.00 -14.29
C GLY A 186 -5.43 -17.29 -13.05
N PRO A 187 -6.26 -17.07 -12.01
CA PRO A 187 -5.84 -16.42 -10.79
C PRO A 187 -4.68 -17.19 -10.12
N SER A 188 -3.59 -16.49 -9.85
CA SER A 188 -2.41 -17.06 -9.19
C SER A 188 -2.80 -17.76 -7.89
N PRO A 189 -2.58 -19.08 -7.73
CA PRO A 189 -2.92 -19.79 -6.49
C PRO A 189 -2.18 -19.27 -5.26
N GLU A 190 -1.01 -18.65 -5.46
CA GLU A 190 -0.21 -18.06 -4.37
C GLU A 190 -0.80 -16.73 -3.87
N VAL A 191 -1.32 -15.89 -4.78
CA VAL A 191 -1.89 -14.57 -4.44
C VAL A 191 -3.39 -14.65 -4.19
N HIS A 192 -4.08 -15.53 -4.90
CA HIS A 192 -5.52 -15.78 -4.90
C HIS A 192 -5.81 -17.25 -4.54
N PRO A 193 -5.52 -17.68 -3.29
CA PRO A 193 -5.76 -19.06 -2.87
C PRO A 193 -7.25 -19.46 -2.91
N ASP A 194 -8.14 -18.47 -2.80
CA ASP A 194 -9.59 -18.60 -2.95
C ASP A 194 -10.08 -18.50 -4.41
N GLN A 195 -9.13 -18.44 -5.36
CA GLN A 195 -9.33 -18.19 -6.78
C GLN A 195 -10.16 -16.91 -7.04
N GLY A 196 -10.08 -15.93 -6.13
CA GLY A 196 -10.86 -14.70 -6.20
C GLY A 196 -10.20 -13.57 -6.97
N ALA A 197 -10.72 -12.37 -6.72
CA ALA A 197 -10.19 -11.10 -7.18
C ALA A 197 -10.20 -10.10 -6.01
N PHE A 198 -9.38 -9.05 -6.13
CA PHE A 198 -9.38 -7.92 -5.21
C PHE A 198 -10.22 -6.79 -5.79
N SER A 199 -11.08 -6.17 -4.99
CA SER A 199 -11.75 -4.92 -5.36
C SER A 199 -10.76 -3.78 -5.27
N PHE A 200 -10.72 -2.90 -6.28
CA PHE A 200 -9.86 -1.71 -6.24
C PHE A 200 -10.15 -0.87 -5.00
N ALA A 201 -11.42 -0.63 -4.67
CA ALA A 201 -11.82 0.17 -3.52
C ALA A 201 -11.26 -0.36 -2.19
N ARG A 202 -11.24 -1.69 -2.00
CA ARG A 202 -10.71 -2.29 -0.77
C ARG A 202 -9.18 -2.26 -0.77
N ASP A 203 -8.57 -2.61 -1.89
CA ASP A 203 -7.12 -2.76 -2.00
C ASP A 203 -6.41 -1.41 -1.87
N LEU A 204 -6.89 -0.37 -2.57
CA LEU A 204 -6.38 1.00 -2.50
C LEU A 204 -6.43 1.56 -1.09
N THR A 205 -7.56 1.41 -0.40
CA THR A 205 -7.71 1.88 0.99
C THR A 205 -6.83 1.09 1.95
N TRP A 206 -6.71 -0.23 1.74
CA TRP A 206 -5.84 -1.09 2.54
C TRP A 206 -4.36 -0.70 2.43
N HIS A 207 -3.87 -0.45 1.22
CA HIS A 207 -2.49 -0.02 0.98
C HIS A 207 -2.19 1.32 1.66
N MET A 208 -3.07 2.31 1.51
CA MET A 208 -2.90 3.62 2.16
C MET A 208 -2.87 3.49 3.69
N ALA A 209 -3.70 2.62 4.28
CA ALA A 209 -3.71 2.43 5.74
C ALA A 209 -2.40 1.82 6.24
N ASN A 210 -1.80 0.94 5.43
CA ASN A 210 -0.52 0.34 5.75
C ASN A 210 0.66 1.32 5.59
N VAL A 211 0.53 2.40 4.82
CA VAL A 211 1.51 3.51 4.87
C VAL A 211 1.56 4.09 6.28
N TYR A 212 0.40 4.45 6.84
CA TYR A 212 0.29 4.99 8.20
C TYR A 212 0.78 4.00 9.26
N ARG A 213 0.41 2.73 9.14
CA ARG A 213 0.90 1.67 10.04
C ARG A 213 2.41 1.50 9.94
N GLY A 214 2.97 1.44 8.73
CA GLY A 214 4.41 1.33 8.51
C GLY A 214 5.17 2.51 9.10
N SER A 215 4.63 3.72 8.94
CA SER A 215 5.15 4.96 9.50
C SER A 215 5.21 4.94 11.03
N ASP A 216 4.10 4.57 11.69
CA ASP A 216 4.04 4.42 13.15
C ASP A 216 5.05 3.39 13.65
N LYS A 217 5.16 2.24 12.98
CA LYS A 217 6.08 1.18 13.37
C LYS A 217 7.54 1.54 13.13
N LEU A 218 7.83 2.31 12.07
CA LEU A 218 9.15 2.88 11.84
C LEU A 218 9.54 3.79 13.00
N ILE A 219 8.68 4.74 13.40
CA ILE A 219 8.99 5.67 14.50
C ILE A 219 9.19 4.95 15.81
N ASN A 220 8.36 3.94 16.12
CA ASN A 220 8.58 3.10 17.30
C ASN A 220 9.94 2.40 17.28
N ALA A 221 10.44 1.97 16.11
CA ALA A 221 11.77 1.38 15.99
C ALA A 221 12.87 2.43 16.17
N VAL A 222 12.78 3.58 15.49
CA VAL A 222 13.73 4.70 15.65
C VAL A 222 13.82 5.14 17.11
N GLN A 223 12.68 5.33 17.78
CA GLN A 223 12.63 5.70 19.20
C GLN A 223 13.32 4.68 20.09
N LYS A 224 13.17 3.37 19.83
CA LYS A 224 13.89 2.33 20.58
C LYS A 224 15.40 2.41 20.40
N VAL A 225 15.88 2.70 19.19
CA VAL A 225 17.31 2.91 18.92
C VAL A 225 17.85 4.10 19.70
N LEU A 226 17.14 5.23 19.64
CA LEU A 226 17.56 6.46 20.32
C LEU A 226 17.49 6.33 21.84
N SER A 227 16.45 5.67 22.36
CA SER A 227 16.30 5.42 23.80
C SER A 227 17.41 4.53 24.35
N ALA A 228 17.88 3.54 23.56
CA ALA A 228 19.04 2.72 23.92
C ALA A 228 20.35 3.53 24.02
N LYS A 229 20.39 4.73 23.42
CA LYS A 229 21.49 5.71 23.53
C LYS A 229 21.19 6.84 24.52
N GLY A 230 20.06 6.80 25.25
CA GLY A 230 19.65 7.86 26.17
C GLY A 230 19.11 9.12 25.49
N ILE A 231 18.73 9.06 24.21
CA ILE A 231 18.27 10.20 23.41
C ILE A 231 16.74 10.13 23.26
N SER A 232 16.06 11.23 23.57
CA SER A 232 14.63 11.39 23.29
C SER A 232 14.41 11.92 21.88
N LEU A 233 13.42 11.39 21.17
CA LEU A 233 13.01 11.87 19.84
C LEU A 233 11.79 12.80 19.96
N PRO A 234 11.96 14.13 19.85
CA PRO A 234 10.84 15.04 19.93
C PRO A 234 9.96 14.97 18.68
N LYS A 235 8.67 15.22 18.88
CA LYS A 235 7.70 15.43 17.79
C LYS A 235 7.68 16.92 17.44
N THR A 236 7.79 17.26 16.17
CA THR A 236 7.60 18.64 15.69
C THR A 236 6.37 18.75 14.83
N LYS A 237 5.72 19.92 14.88
CA LYS A 237 4.68 20.28 13.93
C LYS A 237 5.34 20.57 12.59
N VAL A 238 4.87 19.94 11.52
CA VAL A 238 5.41 20.16 10.16
C VAL A 238 4.35 20.81 9.27
N ALA A 239 4.79 21.47 8.20
CA ALA A 239 3.88 22.07 7.23
C ALA A 239 3.09 21.03 6.45
N ASP A 240 2.04 21.49 5.77
CA ASP A 240 1.20 20.64 4.95
C ASP A 240 1.96 20.01 3.77
N HIS A 241 1.61 18.77 3.47
CA HIS A 241 2.14 18.02 2.33
C HIS A 241 1.10 18.03 1.21
N LEU A 242 1.16 19.04 0.33
CA LEU A 242 0.12 19.29 -0.69
C LEU A 242 -0.24 18.05 -1.53
N GLN A 243 0.76 17.27 -1.97
CA GLN A 243 0.51 16.04 -2.74
C GLN A 243 -0.19 14.96 -1.90
N TRP A 244 0.19 14.84 -0.62
CA TRP A 244 -0.44 13.89 0.28
C TRP A 244 -1.87 14.28 0.61
N ASP A 245 -2.14 15.58 0.79
CA ASP A 245 -3.47 16.11 1.03
C ASP A 245 -4.40 15.85 -0.16
N ALA A 246 -3.89 15.96 -1.38
CA ALA A 246 -4.63 15.53 -2.58
C ALA A 246 -4.96 14.03 -2.53
N ALA A 247 -4.01 13.18 -2.15
CA ALA A 247 -4.26 11.74 -2.01
C ALA A 247 -5.29 11.43 -0.92
N ILE A 248 -5.29 12.12 0.21
CA ILE A 248 -6.30 11.97 1.27
C ILE A 248 -7.69 12.44 0.80
N THR A 249 -7.73 13.49 -0.01
CA THR A 249 -8.98 13.96 -0.62
C THR A 249 -9.57 12.91 -1.57
N GLU A 250 -8.74 12.30 -2.44
CA GLU A 250 -9.20 11.21 -3.33
C GLU A 250 -9.60 9.97 -2.53
N LEU A 251 -8.86 9.62 -1.48
CA LEU A 251 -9.15 8.50 -0.60
C LEU A 251 -10.54 8.63 0.06
N GLY A 252 -10.94 9.84 0.43
CA GLY A 252 -12.26 10.13 1.00
C GLY A 252 -13.43 9.91 0.03
N LYS A 253 -13.16 9.86 -1.29
CA LYS A 253 -14.18 9.64 -2.32
C LYS A 253 -14.38 8.16 -2.67
N ILE A 254 -13.47 7.27 -2.23
CA ILE A 254 -13.55 5.86 -2.60
C ILE A 254 -14.79 5.22 -1.95
N PRO A 255 -15.72 4.68 -2.74
CA PRO A 255 -16.92 4.04 -2.21
C PRO A 255 -16.59 2.69 -1.58
N MET A 256 -17.52 2.15 -0.78
CA MET A 256 -17.43 0.77 -0.28
C MET A 256 -17.89 -0.23 -1.36
N ALA A 257 -17.25 -0.20 -2.53
CA ALA A 257 -17.55 -1.05 -3.68
C ALA A 257 -16.72 -2.35 -3.64
N TYR A 258 -17.07 -3.26 -2.73
CA TYR A 258 -16.32 -4.50 -2.48
C TYR A 258 -16.99 -5.72 -3.09
N PHE A 259 -16.21 -6.75 -3.39
CA PHE A 259 -16.72 -8.06 -3.77
C PHE A 259 -17.24 -8.83 -2.55
N PRO A 260 -18.30 -9.65 -2.71
CA PRO A 260 -18.95 -10.36 -1.59
C PRO A 260 -17.98 -11.14 -0.70
N LYS A 261 -17.00 -11.83 -1.30
CA LYS A 261 -15.97 -12.58 -0.55
C LYS A 261 -15.05 -11.72 0.31
N GLU A 262 -14.89 -10.45 -0.03
CA GLU A 262 -14.01 -9.54 0.70
C GLU A 262 -14.68 -8.90 1.92
N MET A 263 -16.01 -9.00 2.05
CA MET A 263 -16.77 -8.39 3.16
C MET A 263 -16.38 -8.94 4.54
N ARG A 264 -15.90 -10.18 4.60
CA ARG A 264 -15.42 -10.83 5.83
C ARG A 264 -13.95 -10.55 6.12
N LYS A 265 -13.21 -10.02 5.14
CA LYS A 265 -11.78 -9.72 5.28
C LYS A 265 -11.61 -8.43 6.09
N PRO A 266 -10.50 -8.28 6.83
CA PRO A 266 -10.14 -6.99 7.42
C PRO A 266 -10.12 -5.88 6.37
N ILE A 267 -10.70 -4.73 6.71
CA ILE A 267 -10.67 -3.52 5.88
C ILE A 267 -10.06 -2.35 6.65
N ALA A 268 -9.68 -1.30 5.91
CA ALA A 268 -9.31 -0.01 6.46
C ALA A 268 -10.49 0.96 6.32
N LYS A 269 -10.87 1.63 7.42
CA LYS A 269 -11.89 2.69 7.38
C LYS A 269 -11.25 4.04 7.66
N PHE A 270 -11.33 4.95 6.68
CA PHE A 270 -10.92 6.33 6.79
C PHE A 270 -12.14 7.19 7.10
N ASN A 271 -12.00 8.11 8.05
CA ASN A 271 -12.99 9.15 8.32
C ASN A 271 -12.23 10.47 8.40
N LEU A 272 -12.43 11.31 7.39
CA LEU A 272 -12.03 12.70 7.41
C LEU A 272 -13.20 13.50 7.97
N ASP A 273 -12.94 14.40 8.91
CA ASP A 273 -13.97 15.33 9.39
C ASP A 273 -14.37 16.34 8.31
N ASP A 274 -15.53 16.98 8.48
CA ASP A 274 -16.08 17.91 7.48
C ASP A 274 -15.15 19.11 7.22
N SER A 275 -14.35 19.50 8.23
CA SER A 275 -13.35 20.56 8.11
C SER A 275 -12.00 20.12 7.51
N SER A 276 -11.85 18.84 7.17
CA SER A 276 -10.59 18.25 6.66
C SER A 276 -9.36 18.52 7.54
N GLN A 277 -9.59 18.64 8.85
CA GLN A 277 -8.57 18.89 9.87
C GLN A 277 -8.12 17.61 10.57
N ILE A 278 -9.02 16.62 10.71
CA ILE A 278 -8.79 15.41 11.48
C ILE A 278 -9.08 14.18 10.62
N LEU A 279 -8.04 13.37 10.40
CA LEU A 279 -8.14 12.06 9.78
C LEU A 279 -8.09 10.95 10.82
N LYS A 280 -9.13 10.10 10.85
CA LYS A 280 -9.21 8.91 11.71
C LYS A 280 -9.20 7.64 10.87
N ILE A 281 -8.22 6.77 11.12
CA ILE A 281 -8.04 5.51 10.40
C ILE A 281 -8.24 4.35 11.38
N LYS A 282 -9.19 3.46 11.08
CA LYS A 282 -9.45 2.23 11.85
C LYS A 282 -8.94 1.02 11.09
N LEU A 283 -8.03 0.25 11.71
CA LEU A 283 -7.38 -0.92 11.12
C LEU A 283 -7.06 -2.00 12.19
N PRO A 284 -7.51 -3.27 12.05
CA PRO A 284 -8.53 -3.73 11.11
C PRO A 284 -9.93 -3.27 11.54
N TYR A 285 -10.81 -3.03 10.58
CA TYR A 285 -12.24 -2.86 10.77
C TYR A 285 -12.99 -4.01 10.08
N GLN A 286 -14.10 -4.46 10.66
CA GLN A 286 -14.98 -5.47 10.07
C GLN A 286 -16.32 -4.83 9.74
N MET A 287 -16.80 -5.06 8.52
CA MET A 287 -18.13 -4.64 8.11
C MET A 287 -19.17 -5.63 8.63
N ALA A 288 -20.29 -5.10 9.13
CA ALA A 288 -21.43 -5.89 9.55
C ALA A 288 -22.49 -6.07 8.44
N VAL A 289 -22.20 -5.63 7.20
CA VAL A 289 -23.18 -5.56 6.10
C VAL A 289 -22.99 -6.75 5.16
N GLN A 290 -24.10 -7.37 4.74
CA GLN A 290 -24.12 -8.33 3.65
C GLN A 290 -24.44 -7.60 2.33
N VAL A 291 -23.62 -7.79 1.31
CA VAL A 291 -23.87 -7.29 -0.05
C VAL A 291 -24.59 -8.40 -0.83
N PRO A 292 -25.65 -8.09 -1.59
CA PRO A 292 -26.29 -9.07 -2.47
C PRO A 292 -25.31 -9.60 -3.52
N TYR A 293 -25.61 -10.76 -4.12
CA TYR A 293 -24.81 -11.30 -5.21
C TYR A 293 -24.89 -10.40 -6.48
N PRO A 294 -23.82 -10.32 -7.29
CA PRO A 294 -23.85 -9.53 -8.52
C PRO A 294 -24.84 -10.13 -9.53
N ASN A 295 -25.54 -9.25 -10.26
CA ASN A 295 -26.50 -9.67 -11.29
C ASN A 295 -25.83 -9.93 -12.65
N ARG A 296 -24.65 -9.35 -12.88
CA ARG A 296 -23.81 -9.56 -14.08
C ARG A 296 -22.35 -9.48 -13.68
N VAL A 297 -21.52 -10.31 -14.28
CA VAL A 297 -20.05 -10.25 -14.13
C VAL A 297 -19.43 -10.27 -15.52
N GLY A 298 -18.43 -9.42 -15.71
CA GLY A 298 -17.75 -9.19 -16.97
C GLY A 298 -16.26 -9.23 -16.75
N TYR A 299 -15.58 -9.76 -17.75
CA TYR A 299 -14.14 -10.01 -17.73
C TYR A 299 -13.59 -9.57 -19.08
N LEU A 300 -12.51 -8.78 -19.07
CA LEU A 300 -11.79 -8.46 -20.30
C LEU A 300 -10.86 -9.63 -20.64
N PHE A 301 -10.90 -10.10 -21.89
CA PHE A 301 -9.91 -11.05 -22.41
C PHE A 301 -9.18 -10.53 -23.63
N THR A 302 -7.86 -10.54 -23.53
CA THR A 302 -6.98 -10.52 -24.69
C THR A 302 -6.55 -11.97 -24.95
N PRO A 303 -7.05 -12.63 -26.01
CA PRO A 303 -6.67 -14.00 -26.32
C PRO A 303 -5.17 -14.07 -26.65
N HIS A 304 -4.42 -14.85 -25.88
CA HIS A 304 -3.03 -15.15 -26.21
C HIS A 304 -3.00 -16.27 -27.25
N LYS A 305 -2.21 -16.11 -28.33
CA LYS A 305 -2.08 -17.12 -29.41
C LYS A 305 -1.72 -18.54 -28.91
N HIS A 306 -1.15 -18.65 -27.71
CA HIS A 306 -0.67 -19.90 -27.12
C HIS A 306 -1.51 -20.40 -25.92
N SER A 307 -2.56 -19.66 -25.53
CA SER A 307 -3.42 -20.02 -24.40
C SER A 307 -4.86 -20.18 -24.90
N LEU A 308 -5.24 -21.43 -25.16
CA LEU A 308 -6.53 -21.80 -25.74
C LEU A 308 -7.69 -21.79 -24.71
N SER A 309 -7.37 -21.69 -23.42
CA SER A 309 -8.34 -21.69 -22.32
C SER A 309 -7.89 -20.80 -21.15
N CYS A 310 -8.86 -20.28 -20.40
CA CYS A 310 -8.63 -19.45 -19.22
C CYS A 310 -9.62 -19.81 -18.10
N ARG A 311 -9.21 -19.59 -16.84
CA ARG A 311 -10.08 -19.73 -15.66
C ARG A 311 -10.52 -18.36 -15.18
N LEU A 312 -11.79 -18.27 -14.81
CA LEU A 312 -12.38 -17.03 -14.30
C LEU A 312 -12.24 -16.96 -12.77
N PRO A 313 -11.94 -15.78 -12.20
CA PRO A 313 -11.94 -15.64 -10.76
C PRO A 313 -13.36 -15.75 -10.19
N LEU A 314 -13.45 -16.19 -8.95
CA LEU A 314 -14.69 -16.37 -8.22
C LEU A 314 -14.94 -15.16 -7.29
N LEU A 315 -16.04 -14.41 -7.52
CA LEU A 315 -16.40 -13.22 -6.74
C LEU A 315 -17.09 -13.51 -5.40
#